data_AF-J9FVT5-F1
#
_entry.id   AF-J9FVT5-F1
#
_cell.length_a   1.000
_cell.length_b   1.000
_cell.length_c   1.000
_cell.angle_alpha   90.00
_cell.angle_beta   90.00
_cell.angle_gamma   90.00
#
_symmetry.space_group_name_H-M   'P 1'
#
loop_
_entity.id
_entity.type
_entity.pdbx_description
1 polymer ?
#
loop_
_entity_poly.entity_id
_entity_poly.type
_entity_poly.pdbx_seq_one_letter_code
_entity_poly.pdbx_strand_id
1 'polypeptide(L)'
;MESIPKTTIKVPKSTLEEIKGYCIKNGKQVGDWVEAAWEFISKNDFDIYDKEATPCLSVPEETEKERSQVEILCKLMAEFITAQKQVALPAPELIAHASEEKARAEAKIQEQEKEIQRMQEDIIR
;
A
#
# COMPACT_ATOMS: atom_id res chain seq x y z
N MET A 1 32.50 -38.52 15.60
CA MET A 1 31.19 -38.03 15.12
C MET A 1 30.21 -38.27 16.24
N GLU A 2 29.93 -37.23 17.04
CA GLU A 2 28.92 -37.33 18.09
C GLU A 2 27.54 -37.43 17.44
N SER A 3 26.79 -38.47 17.79
CA SER A 3 25.42 -38.67 17.32
C SER A 3 24.56 -37.56 17.91
N ILE A 4 23.96 -36.74 17.05
CA ILE A 4 22.91 -35.80 17.46
C ILE A 4 21.83 -36.62 18.21
N PRO A 5 21.45 -36.24 19.45
CA PRO A 5 20.41 -36.96 20.18
C PRO A 5 19.09 -36.87 19.41
N LYS A 6 18.63 -38.02 18.89
CA LYS A 6 17.34 -38.13 18.20
C LYS A 6 16.24 -38.27 19.23
N THR A 7 15.61 -37.17 19.59
CA THR A 7 14.42 -37.19 20.45
C THR A 7 13.24 -37.73 19.64
N THR A 8 12.67 -38.85 20.06
CA THR A 8 11.53 -39.48 19.37
C THR A 8 10.25 -39.13 20.11
N ILE A 9 9.38 -38.34 19.48
CA ILE A 9 8.04 -38.04 20.01
C ILE A 9 7.10 -39.18 19.58
N LYS A 10 6.50 -39.86 20.57
CA LYS A 10 5.49 -40.88 20.29
C LYS A 10 4.15 -40.20 20.07
N VAL A 11 3.65 -40.27 18.83
CA VAL A 11 2.30 -39.82 18.47
C VAL A 11 1.41 -41.01 18.14
N PRO A 12 0.09 -40.93 18.35
CA PRO A 12 -0.85 -41.94 17.87
C PRO A 12 -0.71 -42.16 16.37
N LYS A 13 -0.93 -43.40 15.92
CA LYS A 13 -0.84 -43.75 14.49
C LYS A 13 -1.79 -42.91 13.63
N SER A 14 -3.00 -42.63 14.12
CA SER A 14 -3.98 -41.78 13.42
C SER A 14 -3.44 -40.38 13.16
N THR A 15 -2.88 -39.74 14.18
CA THR A 15 -2.27 -38.40 14.09
C THR A 15 -1.08 -38.39 13.13
N LEU A 16 -0.25 -39.44 13.13
CA LEU A 16 0.87 -39.55 12.19
C LEU A 16 0.39 -39.62 10.73
N GLU A 17 -0.68 -40.36 10.44
CA GLU A 17 -1.24 -40.45 9.09
C GLU A 17 -1.88 -39.13 8.64
N GLU A 18 -2.52 -38.39 9.55
CA GLU A 18 -3.02 -37.04 9.27
C GLU A 18 -1.88 -36.06 8.93
N ILE A 19 -0.80 -36.08 9.71
CA ILE A 19 0.40 -35.25 9.46
C ILE A 19 1.00 -35.59 8.10
N LYS A 20 1.16 -36.88 7.79
CA LYS A 20 1.64 -37.32 6.46
C LYS A 20 0.73 -36.83 5.35
N GLY A 21 -0.59 -36.97 5.51
CA GLY A 21 -1.57 -36.48 4.55
C GLY A 21 -1.48 -34.97 4.33
N TYR A 22 -1.30 -34.19 5.40
CA TYR A 22 -1.09 -32.74 5.32
C TYR A 22 0.21 -32.40 4.57
N CYS A 23 1.31 -33.07 4.90
CA CYS A 23 2.62 -32.86 4.27
C CYS A 23 2.55 -33.13 2.76
N ILE A 24 1.94 -34.25 2.36
CA ILE A 24 1.76 -34.63 0.95
C ILE A 24 0.93 -33.58 0.21
N LYS A 25 -0.22 -33.15 0.78
CA LYS A 25 -1.09 -32.13 0.16
C LYS A 25 -0.40 -30.79 -0.07
N ASN A 26 0.55 -30.44 0.80
CA ASN A 26 1.26 -29.16 0.74
C ASN A 26 2.67 -29.27 0.14
N GLY A 27 3.05 -30.43 -0.41
CA GLY A 27 4.38 -30.65 -1.00
C GLY A 27 5.54 -30.50 -0.02
N LYS A 28 5.31 -30.71 1.28
CA LYS A 28 6.32 -30.61 2.35
C LYS A 28 6.81 -32.00 2.78
N GLN A 29 8.05 -32.10 3.26
CA GLN A 29 8.52 -33.32 3.90
C GLN A 29 8.03 -33.38 5.35
N VAL A 30 7.77 -34.60 5.84
CA VAL A 30 7.36 -34.82 7.24
C VAL A 30 8.45 -34.35 8.21
N GLY A 31 9.72 -34.49 7.84
CA GLY A 31 10.85 -33.98 8.63
C GLY A 31 10.77 -32.48 8.86
N ASP A 32 10.63 -31.70 7.78
CA ASP A 32 10.50 -30.23 7.84
C ASP A 32 9.29 -29.79 8.68
N TRP A 33 8.17 -30.51 8.56
CA TRP A 33 6.99 -30.24 9.37
C TRP A 33 7.25 -30.48 10.86
N VAL A 34 7.92 -31.58 11.20
CA VAL A 34 8.25 -31.93 12.60
C VAL A 34 9.22 -30.92 13.19
N GLU A 35 10.23 -30.50 12.43
CA GLU A 35 11.21 -29.50 12.88
C GLU A 35 10.53 -28.14 13.13
N ALA A 36 9.69 -27.68 12.20
CA ALA A 36 8.93 -26.45 12.36
C ALA A 36 7.95 -26.52 13.55
N ALA A 37 7.26 -27.66 13.72
CA ALA A 37 6.35 -27.86 14.85
C ALA A 37 7.12 -27.90 16.19
N TRP A 38 8.30 -28.52 16.22
CA TRP A 38 9.14 -28.57 17.41
C TRP A 38 9.69 -27.20 17.80
N GLU A 39 10.17 -26.43 16.83
CA GLU A 39 10.63 -25.06 17.03
C GLU A 39 9.48 -24.18 17.53
N PHE A 40 8.28 -24.36 16.96
CA PHE A 40 7.08 -23.66 17.39
C PHE A 40 6.70 -23.97 18.83
N ILE A 41 6.60 -25.25 19.21
CA ILE A 41 6.24 -25.66 20.58
C ILE A 41 7.30 -25.18 21.57
N SER A 42 8.59 -25.32 21.24
CA SER A 42 9.71 -24.93 22.10
C SER A 42 9.75 -23.43 22.37
N LYS A 43 9.38 -22.59 21.39
CA LYS A 43 9.40 -21.13 21.53
C LYS A 43 8.19 -20.56 22.26
N ASN A 44 7.06 -21.26 22.28
CA ASN A 44 5.77 -20.72 22.74
C ASN A 44 5.32 -21.26 24.10
N ASP A 45 6.18 -21.98 24.84
CA ASP A 45 5.87 -22.60 26.15
C ASP A 45 4.48 -23.27 26.15
N PHE A 46 4.23 -24.07 25.10
CA PHE A 46 2.91 -24.62 24.85
C PHE A 46 2.58 -25.67 25.92
N ASP A 47 1.60 -25.37 26.79
CA ASP A 47 1.01 -26.40 27.63
C ASP A 47 0.15 -27.31 26.75
N ILE A 48 0.68 -28.51 26.46
CA ILE A 48 0.00 -29.52 25.64
C ILE A 48 -1.29 -30.06 26.27
N TYR A 49 -1.61 -29.68 27.51
CA TYR A 49 -2.87 -30.00 28.19
C TYR A 49 -3.86 -28.83 28.23
N ASP A 50 -3.45 -27.64 27.78
CA ASP A 50 -4.34 -26.50 27.63
C ASP A 50 -5.24 -26.70 26.40
N LYS A 51 -6.55 -26.66 26.63
CA LYS A 51 -7.57 -26.86 25.59
C LYS A 51 -7.99 -25.57 24.90
N GLU A 52 -7.54 -24.41 25.38
CA GLU A 52 -7.95 -23.09 24.90
C GLU A 52 -6.80 -22.26 24.31
N ALA A 53 -5.57 -22.80 24.27
CA ALA A 53 -4.41 -22.10 23.73
C ALA A 53 -4.61 -21.76 22.23
N THR A 54 -4.77 -20.47 21.94
CA THR A 54 -4.74 -19.94 20.56
C THR A 54 -3.27 -19.74 20.17
N PRO A 55 -2.72 -20.53 19.24
CA PRO A 55 -1.32 -20.39 18.86
C PRO A 55 -1.11 -19.05 18.15
N CYS A 56 -0.26 -18.19 18.69
CA CYS A 56 0.21 -16.98 18.03
C CYS A 56 1.66 -17.19 17.60
N LEU A 57 1.93 -17.10 16.30
CA LEU A 57 3.31 -16.98 15.82
C LEU A 57 3.74 -15.53 16.01
N SER A 58 4.74 -15.28 16.85
CA SER A 58 5.44 -14.00 16.89
C SER A 58 5.90 -13.68 15.47
N VAL A 59 5.38 -12.61 14.88
CA VAL A 59 5.80 -12.16 13.54
C VAL A 59 7.30 -11.88 13.60
N PRO A 60 8.11 -12.44 12.69
CA PRO A 60 9.54 -12.16 12.66
C PRO A 60 9.79 -10.64 12.62
N GLU A 61 10.75 -10.15 13.39
CA GLU A 61 11.03 -8.70 13.51
C GLU A 61 11.29 -8.05 12.14
N GLU A 62 11.89 -8.78 11.20
CA GLU A 62 12.10 -8.36 9.82
C GLU A 62 10.78 -8.16 9.06
N THR A 63 9.84 -9.10 9.18
CA THR A 63 8.50 -9.01 8.57
C THR A 63 7.68 -7.85 9.15
N GLU A 64 7.83 -7.58 10.45
CA GLU A 64 7.18 -6.43 11.09
C GLU A 64 7.80 -5.10 10.64
N LYS A 65 9.14 -5.05 10.50
CA LYS A 65 9.85 -3.89 9.92
C LYS A 65 9.47 -3.63 8.48
N GLU A 66 9.34 -4.67 7.66
CA GLU A 66 8.90 -4.56 6.26
C GLU A 66 7.46 -4.03 6.18
N ARG A 67 6.54 -4.57 6.99
CA ARG A 67 5.17 -4.04 7.10
C ARG A 67 5.15 -2.57 7.49
N SER A 68 5.92 -2.19 8.51
CA SER A 68 6.01 -0.81 8.96
C SER A 68 6.55 0.12 7.87
N GLN A 69 7.56 -0.31 7.11
CA GLN A 69 8.10 0.46 5.99
C GLN A 69 7.07 0.64 4.86
N VAL A 70 6.29 -0.40 4.54
CA VAL A 70 5.23 -0.32 3.54
C VAL A 70 4.12 0.63 3.99
N GLU A 71 3.71 0.59 5.26
CA GLU A 71 2.72 1.54 5.80
C GLU A 71 3.21 2.99 5.74
N ILE A 72 4.48 3.24 6.10
CA ILE A 72 5.10 4.56 6.00
C ILE A 72 5.12 5.03 4.54
N LEU A 73 5.52 4.16 3.60
CA LEU A 73 5.53 4.48 2.18
C LEU A 73 4.12 4.81 1.67
N CYS A 74 3.11 4.01 2.02
CA CYS A 74 1.73 4.27 1.65
C CYS A 74 1.24 5.63 2.17
N LYS A 75 1.58 5.97 3.41
CA LYS A 75 1.24 7.27 4.00
C LYS A 75 1.92 8.42 3.24
N LEU A 76 3.21 8.32 2.96
CA LEU A 76 3.96 9.32 2.20
C LEU A 76 3.42 9.50 0.78
N MET A 77 3.06 8.40 0.10
CA MET A 77 2.44 8.46 -1.22
C MET A 77 1.08 9.16 -1.19
N ALA A 78 0.26 8.88 -0.16
CA ALA A 78 -1.04 9.55 0.01
C ALA A 78 -0.88 11.06 0.27
N GLU A 79 0.08 11.44 1.13
CA GLU A 79 0.42 12.85 1.39
C GLU A 79 0.91 13.53 0.11
N PHE A 80 1.80 12.89 -0.66
CA PHE A 80 2.28 13.40 -1.94
C PHE A 80 1.16 13.61 -2.96
N ILE A 81 0.28 12.61 -3.15
CA ILE A 81 -0.87 12.72 -4.06
C ILE A 81 -1.80 13.86 -3.63
N THR A 82 -2.02 14.02 -2.33
CA THR A 82 -2.86 15.10 -1.78
C THR A 82 -2.24 16.47 -2.03
N ALA A 83 -0.94 16.62 -1.78
CA ALA A 83 -0.20 17.85 -2.07
C ALA A 83 -0.21 18.18 -3.56
N GLN A 84 -0.01 17.20 -4.45
CA GLN A 84 -0.07 17.40 -5.90
C GLN A 84 -1.47 17.82 -6.37
N LYS A 85 -2.54 17.26 -5.78
CA LYS A 85 -3.92 17.69 -6.07
C LYS A 85 -4.19 19.13 -5.63
N GLN A 86 -3.55 19.61 -4.56
CA GLN A 86 -3.65 21.01 -4.13
C GLN A 86 -2.89 21.98 -5.06
N VAL A 87 -1.85 21.49 -5.75
CA VAL A 87 -1.07 22.25 -6.73
C VAL A 87 -1.66 22.15 -8.15
N ALA A 88 -2.77 21.44 -8.33
CA ALA A 88 -3.46 21.36 -9.62
C ALA A 88 -3.79 22.76 -10.13
N LEU A 89 -3.36 23.05 -11.36
CA LEU A 89 -3.68 24.26 -12.10
C LEU A 89 -5.20 24.53 -12.04
N PRO A 90 -5.63 25.81 -12.04
CA PRO A 90 -7.04 26.17 -11.94
C PRO A 90 -7.86 25.34 -12.93
N ALA A 91 -9.03 24.88 -12.49
CA ALA A 91 -9.89 24.00 -13.26
C ALA A 91 -10.00 24.48 -14.72
N PRO A 92 -10.01 23.58 -15.73
CA PRO A 92 -10.11 23.96 -17.13
C PRO A 92 -11.24 24.96 -17.41
N GLU A 93 -12.33 24.87 -16.66
CA GLU A 93 -13.48 25.79 -16.67
C GLU A 93 -13.11 27.22 -16.22
N LEU A 94 -12.27 27.38 -15.20
CA LEU A 94 -11.78 28.68 -14.73
C LEU A 94 -10.82 29.30 -15.75
N ILE A 95 -9.98 28.49 -16.39
CA ILE A 95 -9.09 28.95 -17.47
C ILE A 95 -9.91 29.38 -18.69
N ALA A 96 -10.93 28.60 -19.07
CA ALA A 96 -11.82 28.92 -20.17
C ALA A 96 -12.59 30.21 -19.90
N HIS A 97 -13.19 30.36 -18.71
CA HIS A 97 -13.91 31.56 -18.31
C HIS A 97 -13.00 32.80 -18.30
N ALA A 98 -11.80 32.71 -17.72
CA ALA A 98 -10.84 33.82 -17.72
C ALA A 98 -10.38 34.20 -19.15
N SER A 99 -10.21 33.21 -20.03
CA SER A 99 -9.84 33.44 -21.42
C SER A 99 -10.98 34.13 -22.20
N GLU A 100 -12.21 33.73 -21.94
CA GLU A 100 -13.40 34.32 -22.58
C GLU A 100 -13.65 35.76 -22.13
N GLU A 101 -13.52 36.04 -20.83
CA GLU A 101 -13.60 37.39 -20.27
C GLU A 101 -12.49 38.30 -20.82
N LYS A 102 -11.27 37.79 -20.96
CA LYS A 102 -10.17 38.52 -21.59
C LYS A 102 -10.47 38.85 -23.05
N ALA A 103 -10.95 37.89 -23.84
CA ALA A 103 -11.31 38.13 -25.23
C ALA A 103 -12.44 39.17 -25.38
N ARG A 104 -13.43 39.16 -24.47
CA ARG A 104 -14.48 40.20 -24.41
C ARG A 104 -13.91 41.58 -24.12
N ALA A 105 -12.98 41.69 -23.17
CA ALA A 105 -12.34 42.95 -22.83
C ALA A 105 -11.51 43.50 -24.00
N GLU A 106 -10.73 42.65 -24.65
CA GLU A 106 -9.91 43.02 -25.83
C GLU A 106 -10.79 43.50 -27.00
N ALA A 107 -11.93 42.84 -27.26
CA ALA A 107 -12.87 43.28 -28.29
C ALA A 107 -13.47 44.67 -27.98
N LYS A 108 -13.80 44.94 -26.72
CA LYS A 108 -14.29 46.27 -26.31
C LYS A 108 -13.21 47.35 -26.46
N ILE A 109 -11.96 47.04 -26.10
CA ILE A 109 -10.84 47.97 -26.27
C ILE A 109 -10.65 48.30 -27.75
N GLN A 110 -10.66 47.29 -28.63
CA GLN A 110 -10.52 47.52 -30.07
C GLN A 110 -11.63 48.38 -30.66
N GLU A 111 -12.88 48.22 -30.20
CA GLU A 111 -13.98 49.06 -30.66
C GLU A 111 -13.82 50.50 -30.18
N GLN A 112 -13.45 50.70 -28.92
CA GLN A 112 -13.16 52.02 -28.37
C GLN A 112 -12.00 52.70 -29.10
N GLU A 113 -10.93 51.98 -29.44
CA GLU A 113 -9.81 52.50 -30.22
C GLU A 113 -10.25 52.96 -31.61
N LYS A 114 -11.12 52.20 -32.29
CA LYS A 114 -11.69 52.60 -33.58
C LYS A 114 -12.57 53.84 -33.48
N GLU A 115 -13.40 53.94 -32.45
CA GLU A 115 -14.22 55.14 -32.23
C GLU A 115 -13.35 56.37 -31.97
N ILE A 116 -12.29 56.23 -31.18
CA ILE A 116 -11.32 57.30 -30.93
C ILE A 116 -10.63 57.71 -32.24
N GLN A 117 -10.19 56.76 -33.06
CA GLN A 117 -9.59 57.05 -34.37
C GLN A 117 -10.56 57.81 -35.28
N ARG A 118 -11.82 57.35 -35.38
CA ARG A 118 -12.84 58.04 -36.20
C ARG A 118 -13.08 59.47 -35.73
N MET A 119 -13.18 59.70 -34.41
CA MET A 119 -13.32 61.06 -33.87
C MET A 119 -12.08 61.92 -34.16
N GLN A 120 -10.88 61.37 -34.09
CA GLN A 120 -9.65 62.09 -34.43
C GLN A 120 -9.58 62.44 -35.92
N GLU A 121 -9.99 61.53 -36.80
CA GLU A 121 -10.10 61.76 -38.25
C GLU A 121 -11.15 62.82 -38.58
N ASP A 122 -12.30 62.81 -37.91
CA ASP A 122 -13.37 63.81 -38.07
C ASP A 122 -12.95 65.22 -37.57
N ILE A 123 -12.04 65.32 -36.58
CA ILE A 123 -11.50 66.59 -36.09
C ILE A 123 -10.43 67.19 -37.02
N ILE A 124 -9.71 66.35 -37.78
CA ILE A 124 -8.63 66.77 -38.69
C ILE A 124 -9.16 67.14 -40.09
N ARG A 125 -10.41 66.80 -40.40
CA ARG A 125 -11.10 67.10 -41.66
C ARG A 125 -11.80 68.46 -41.66
#